data_AF-A0A7R7I391-F1
#
_entry.id   AF-A0A7R7I391-F1
#
_cell.length_a   1.000
_cell.length_b   1.000
_cell.length_c   1.000
_cell.angle_alpha   90.00
_cell.angle_beta   90.00
_cell.angle_gamma   90.00
#
_symmetry.space_group_name_H-M   'P 1'
#
loop_
_entity.id
_entity.type
_entity.pdbx_description
1 polymer ?
#
loop_
_entity_poly.entity_id
_entity_poly.type
_entity_poly.pdbx_seq_one_letter_code
_entity_poly.pdbx_strand_id
1 'polypeptide(L)'
;MLSSRPPPSVLPDISPARGEIGCRLGLRQFSTSQKEAVRSKLPISPLAGEMSGRTEGGVKDRGAGVVFALATALAALPTSAFAHASDGGHVLLLPTGYYIAGGAFAVAVSFLVLAFLPPAALDNFLRKRLALFAFGDRPRAIVSLISFAGFVLLIAAGLLGSRDPLSNPLPLVIWTLLWAGFTLLQGVFGDLWSWLNPWYGPWRVASRVFGLQSDEAKPSRLPPWLGYWPAFALFVAFAWFELVDPAPDDPARLAFAAGIYWLASFVAMLLFGYGGWSKRGEFLTVFFSMVARFAPLERRDGRLSLCWPGAKLLAAEPLPLSGTAFLLLSLSSVSFDGLSKTFFWLGLFGVNPLEYPGRTALIGVGSFGLVLTFVLLAAVFTLAVFLGQRLAGDAQSFGKTAGLLVWSIVPIALAYHIAHYLTVLLVDGQYALVALSDPFGLGWNLFGTANRMVEAGIVAGAESAWWLWNLQAGVIIAGHVLAVVVAHGLTWRLHPQASRAALSQLPLTLLMIAYTIFGLWLLATPTAG
;
A
#
# COMPACT_ATOMS: atom_id res chain seq x y z
N MET A 1 -30.18 -13.68 51.73
CA MET A 1 -29.86 -14.72 52.75
C MET A 1 -29.90 -16.05 52.03
N LEU A 2 -28.88 -16.93 52.01
CA LEU A 2 -27.49 -16.93 52.52
C LEU A 2 -26.57 -17.34 51.32
N SER A 3 -25.25 -17.10 51.24
CA SER A 3 -24.11 -17.57 52.06
C SER A 3 -24.05 -19.11 52.27
N SER A 4 -22.93 -19.84 52.08
CA SER A 4 -21.61 -19.47 51.52
C SER A 4 -20.67 -20.70 51.25
N ARG A 5 -19.61 -20.49 50.43
CA ARG A 5 -18.32 -21.23 50.31
C ARG A 5 -18.23 -22.65 49.68
N PRO A 6 -17.11 -22.97 48.96
CA PRO A 6 -16.75 -24.31 48.47
C PRO A 6 -15.67 -25.03 49.32
N PRO A 7 -15.41 -26.34 49.09
CA PRO A 7 -14.31 -27.13 49.71
C PRO A 7 -12.95 -27.00 48.96
N PRO A 8 -11.83 -27.51 49.53
CA PRO A 8 -10.48 -26.99 49.24
C PRO A 8 -9.57 -27.86 48.33
N SER A 9 -8.41 -27.28 48.01
CA SER A 9 -7.26 -27.84 47.28
C SER A 9 -6.48 -28.93 48.04
N VAL A 10 -5.86 -29.86 47.30
CA VAL A 10 -4.72 -30.68 47.77
C VAL A 10 -3.60 -30.72 46.73
N LEU A 11 -2.43 -30.23 47.12
CA LEU A 11 -1.11 -30.63 46.64
C LEU A 11 -0.35 -31.24 47.83
N PRO A 12 0.69 -32.03 47.58
CA PRO A 12 1.90 -31.85 48.38
C PRO A 12 3.20 -31.84 47.54
N ASP A 13 4.20 -31.13 48.06
CA ASP A 13 5.52 -30.94 47.45
C ASP A 13 6.43 -32.17 47.55
N ILE A 14 7.37 -32.28 46.59
CA ILE A 14 8.75 -32.71 46.89
C ILE A 14 9.71 -31.77 46.15
N SER A 15 10.77 -31.33 46.82
CA SER A 15 11.80 -30.41 46.31
C SER A 15 13.22 -31.02 46.53
N PRO A 16 14.36 -30.39 46.14
CA PRO A 16 15.23 -31.00 45.13
C PRO A 16 16.62 -31.44 45.63
N ALA A 17 17.29 -32.31 44.87
CA ALA A 17 18.68 -32.69 45.10
C ALA A 17 19.50 -32.93 43.81
N ARG A 18 20.31 -31.92 43.45
CA ARG A 18 21.76 -32.05 43.16
C ARG A 18 22.26 -33.28 42.37
N GLY A 19 22.15 -33.20 41.04
CA GLY A 19 23.16 -33.53 39.99
C GLY A 19 23.99 -34.83 39.99
N GLU A 20 24.30 -35.31 38.78
CA GLU A 20 25.65 -35.77 38.40
C GLU A 20 25.84 -35.81 36.87
N ILE A 21 27.09 -35.96 36.40
CA ILE A 21 27.47 -35.93 34.98
C ILE A 21 27.81 -37.35 34.50
N GLY A 22 27.10 -37.86 33.49
CA GLY A 22 27.35 -39.19 32.92
C GLY A 22 27.28 -39.20 31.39
N CYS A 23 28.43 -39.38 30.72
CA CYS A 23 28.53 -39.45 29.25
C CYS A 23 29.14 -40.78 28.80
N ARG A 24 28.38 -41.57 28.02
CA ARG A 24 28.79 -42.68 27.12
C ARG A 24 27.55 -43.36 26.51
N LEU A 25 27.60 -44.22 25.47
CA LEU A 25 28.34 -44.20 24.19
C LEU A 25 27.83 -45.40 23.33
N GLY A 26 27.43 -45.17 22.08
CA GLY A 26 27.11 -46.22 21.09
C GLY A 26 25.66 -46.20 20.58
N LEU A 27 25.31 -46.80 19.43
CA LEU A 27 26.14 -47.56 18.47
C LEU A 27 25.49 -47.61 17.06
N ARG A 28 26.29 -47.30 16.00
CA ARG A 28 26.19 -47.72 14.57
C ARG A 28 24.82 -47.84 13.86
N GLN A 29 24.73 -47.23 12.67
CA GLN A 29 24.87 -47.98 11.39
C GLN A 29 25.32 -47.08 10.22
N PHE A 30 25.49 -47.67 9.02
CA PHE A 30 26.23 -47.16 7.84
C PHE A 30 25.27 -46.51 6.78
N SER A 31 25.68 -45.85 5.67
CA SER A 31 26.75 -46.25 4.73
C SER A 31 27.33 -45.18 3.77
N THR A 32 28.64 -45.31 3.51
CA THR A 32 29.38 -45.16 2.21
C THR A 32 29.24 -43.91 1.31
N SER A 33 30.37 -43.23 1.11
CA SER A 33 31.05 -43.18 -0.20
C SER A 33 32.57 -42.93 -0.01
N GLN A 34 33.41 -43.16 -1.04
CA GLN A 34 34.89 -43.15 -0.96
C GLN A 34 35.54 -42.00 -1.75
N LYS A 35 36.77 -41.61 -1.35
CA LYS A 35 37.94 -41.51 -2.25
C LYS A 35 39.29 -41.43 -1.50
N GLU A 36 40.40 -41.64 -2.21
CA GLU A 36 41.76 -41.80 -1.68
C GLU A 36 42.31 -40.56 -0.93
N ALA A 37 43.18 -40.59 0.10
CA ALA A 37 44.21 -41.53 0.59
C ALA A 37 45.66 -41.30 0.09
N VAL A 38 46.49 -40.63 0.92
CA VAL A 38 47.96 -40.59 0.80
C VAL A 38 48.63 -40.74 2.20
N ARG A 39 49.83 -41.33 2.20
CA ARG A 39 50.77 -41.65 3.31
C ARG A 39 51.40 -40.39 3.97
N SER A 40 52.13 -40.40 5.11
CA SER A 40 52.73 -41.50 5.92
C SER A 40 53.31 -41.05 7.30
N LYS A 41 53.50 -42.04 8.19
CA LYS A 41 54.60 -42.22 9.21
C LYS A 41 54.57 -41.49 10.57
N LEU A 42 54.43 -42.31 11.62
CA LEU A 42 54.99 -42.21 12.99
C LEU A 42 56.46 -42.74 13.00
N PRO A 43 57.21 -42.90 14.14
CA PRO A 43 56.99 -42.55 15.56
C PRO A 43 58.14 -41.65 16.15
N ILE A 44 58.25 -41.34 17.47
CA ILE A 44 58.97 -42.10 18.54
C ILE A 44 58.82 -41.40 19.92
N SER A 45 58.94 -42.16 21.01
CA SER A 45 59.05 -41.79 22.45
C SER A 45 59.66 -43.02 23.20
N PRO A 46 60.19 -43.04 24.46
CA PRO A 46 60.19 -42.05 25.57
C PRO A 46 61.66 -41.69 25.98
N LEU A 47 62.18 -41.48 27.23
CA LEU A 47 61.74 -41.68 28.63
C LEU A 47 62.24 -40.58 29.62
N ALA A 48 63.20 -40.86 30.53
CA ALA A 48 63.49 -40.09 31.75
C ALA A 48 64.98 -40.10 32.18
N GLY A 49 65.35 -39.18 33.07
CA GLY A 49 66.64 -39.06 33.76
C GLY A 49 66.56 -38.01 34.90
N GLU A 50 67.41 -38.10 35.92
CA GLU A 50 67.19 -37.46 37.25
C GLU A 50 67.93 -36.12 37.52
N MET A 51 67.74 -35.62 38.75
CA MET A 51 68.22 -34.39 39.39
C MET A 51 69.78 -34.21 39.36
N SER A 52 70.38 -33.05 39.63
CA SER A 52 70.03 -32.02 40.63
C SER A 52 70.71 -30.66 40.38
N GLY A 53 70.09 -29.56 40.85
CA GLY A 53 70.70 -28.22 40.83
C GLY A 53 69.80 -27.10 41.37
N ARG A 54 70.13 -26.56 42.55
CA ARG A 54 69.72 -25.22 43.01
C ARG A 54 70.55 -24.15 42.27
N THR A 55 70.17 -22.89 42.06
CA THR A 55 68.93 -22.08 42.22
C THR A 55 69.22 -20.75 41.52
N GLU A 56 68.23 -20.09 40.92
CA GLU A 56 68.09 -18.61 40.86
C GLU A 56 66.64 -18.26 40.47
N GLY A 57 66.24 -17.00 40.67
CA GLY A 57 64.82 -16.57 40.66
C GLY A 57 64.24 -16.25 39.29
N GLY A 58 62.91 -16.39 39.16
CA GLY A 58 62.19 -16.06 37.92
C GLY A 58 60.68 -16.21 38.02
N VAL A 59 60.02 -15.32 38.77
CA VAL A 59 58.54 -15.24 38.77
C VAL A 59 58.09 -14.83 37.37
N LYS A 60 57.48 -15.76 36.63
CA LYS A 60 57.01 -15.54 35.27
C LYS A 60 55.49 -15.46 35.28
N ASP A 61 54.94 -14.28 35.02
CA ASP A 61 53.49 -13.99 35.09
C ASP A 61 52.68 -14.79 34.07
N ARG A 62 52.34 -16.03 34.44
CA ARG A 62 51.46 -16.91 33.66
C ARG A 62 49.99 -16.52 33.72
N GLY A 63 49.60 -15.57 34.58
CA GLY A 63 48.25 -15.02 34.65
C GLY A 63 47.88 -14.21 33.41
N ALA A 64 48.69 -13.20 33.06
CA ALA A 64 48.36 -12.22 32.02
C ALA A 64 48.10 -12.87 30.65
N GLY A 65 48.96 -13.78 30.21
CA GLY A 65 48.81 -14.46 28.92
C GLY A 65 47.56 -15.35 28.82
N VAL A 66 47.21 -16.05 29.90
CA VAL A 66 46.00 -16.89 29.94
C VAL A 66 44.74 -16.04 30.01
N VAL A 67 44.73 -14.96 30.81
CA VAL A 67 43.60 -14.01 30.87
C VAL A 67 43.40 -13.31 29.53
N PHE A 68 44.46 -12.89 28.84
CA PHE A 68 44.36 -12.25 27.53
C PHE A 68 43.89 -13.23 26.44
N ALA A 69 44.35 -14.49 26.48
CA ALA A 69 43.87 -15.54 25.59
C ALA A 69 42.40 -15.92 25.86
N LEU A 70 41.96 -15.95 27.12
CA LEU A 70 40.55 -16.17 27.45
C LEU A 70 39.69 -14.98 26.99
N ALA A 71 40.16 -13.75 27.20
CA ALA A 71 39.45 -12.54 26.81
C ALA A 71 39.30 -12.42 25.28
N THR A 72 40.35 -12.74 24.50
CA THR A 72 40.25 -12.79 23.04
C THR A 72 39.42 -13.97 22.54
N ALA A 73 39.44 -15.13 23.21
CA ALA A 73 38.54 -16.24 22.89
C ALA A 73 37.07 -15.88 23.17
N LEU A 74 36.76 -15.24 24.31
CA LEU A 74 35.42 -14.75 24.66
C LEU A 74 34.93 -13.63 23.72
N ALA A 75 35.82 -12.74 23.28
CA ALA A 75 35.51 -11.71 22.27
C ALA A 75 35.38 -12.27 20.85
N ALA A 76 35.91 -13.47 20.58
CA ALA A 76 35.77 -14.19 19.32
C ALA A 76 34.64 -15.23 19.31
N LEU A 77 33.94 -15.43 20.43
CA LEU A 77 32.66 -16.15 20.42
C LEU A 77 31.64 -15.32 19.63
N PRO A 78 30.96 -15.89 18.62
CA PRO A 78 29.90 -15.17 17.92
C PRO A 78 28.72 -14.98 18.89
N THR A 79 28.60 -13.77 19.44
CA THR A 79 27.40 -13.36 20.14
C THR A 79 26.23 -13.41 19.18
N SER A 80 25.11 -13.99 19.61
CA SER A 80 23.85 -13.93 18.87
C SER A 80 23.34 -12.49 18.87
N ALA A 81 23.80 -11.71 17.89
CA ALA A 81 23.23 -10.41 17.60
C ALA A 81 21.78 -10.62 17.17
N PHE A 82 20.84 -10.35 18.08
CA PHE A 82 19.41 -10.22 17.79
C PHE A 82 19.16 -8.93 16.99
N ALA A 83 19.80 -8.85 15.83
CA ALA A 83 19.51 -7.90 14.78
C ALA A 83 18.19 -8.30 14.13
N HIS A 84 17.10 -8.11 14.87
CA HIS A 84 15.78 -7.98 14.28
C HIS A 84 15.84 -6.78 13.34
N ALA A 85 16.00 -7.05 12.04
CA ALA A 85 15.81 -6.06 11.01
C ALA A 85 14.32 -5.70 11.00
N SER A 86 13.94 -4.72 11.81
CA SER A 86 12.68 -4.00 11.62
C SER A 86 12.66 -3.48 10.20
N ASP A 87 11.56 -3.73 9.48
CA ASP A 87 11.37 -3.10 8.18
C ASP A 87 11.45 -1.57 8.35
N GLY A 88 12.07 -0.91 7.37
CA GLY A 88 12.38 0.52 7.44
C GLY A 88 13.53 0.92 8.39
N GLY A 89 14.23 -0.02 9.05
CA GLY A 89 15.28 0.31 10.04
C GLY A 89 16.40 1.25 9.55
N HIS A 90 16.75 1.25 8.26
CA HIS A 90 17.67 2.21 7.68
C HIS A 90 17.08 3.62 7.48
N VAL A 91 15.76 3.75 7.32
CA VAL A 91 15.07 5.06 7.18
C VAL A 91 15.17 5.85 8.49
N LEU A 92 15.16 5.18 9.64
CA LEU A 92 15.38 5.78 10.96
C LEU A 92 16.78 6.42 11.13
N LEU A 93 17.75 6.06 10.27
CA LEU A 93 19.10 6.63 10.25
C LEU A 93 19.20 7.85 9.29
N LEU A 94 18.19 8.06 8.45
CA LEU A 94 18.13 9.25 7.58
C LEU A 94 17.67 10.46 8.38
N PRO A 95 18.09 11.70 8.04
CA PRO A 95 17.70 12.91 8.75
C PRO A 95 16.28 13.35 8.34
N THR A 96 15.29 12.49 8.54
CA THR A 96 13.89 12.62 8.08
C THR A 96 13.24 13.93 8.51
N GLY A 97 13.62 14.49 9.66
CA GLY A 97 13.18 15.81 10.13
C GLY A 97 13.43 16.95 9.13
N TYR A 98 14.56 16.95 8.40
CA TYR A 98 14.82 17.95 7.36
C TYR A 98 13.94 17.74 6.11
N TYR A 99 13.59 16.50 5.77
CA TYR A 99 12.67 16.20 4.68
C TYR A 99 11.23 16.61 5.03
N ILE A 100 10.78 16.34 6.27
CA ILE A 100 9.46 16.76 6.78
C ILE A 100 9.35 18.29 6.77
N ALA A 101 10.34 19.00 7.34
CA ALA A 101 10.36 20.46 7.34
C ALA A 101 10.49 21.05 5.93
N GLY A 102 11.37 20.50 5.09
CA GLY A 102 11.58 20.94 3.71
C GLY A 102 10.36 20.71 2.81
N GLY A 103 9.66 19.59 2.98
CA GLY A 103 8.40 19.29 2.27
C GLY A 103 7.27 20.23 2.67
N ALA A 104 7.08 20.45 3.97
CA ALA A 104 6.13 21.43 4.49
C ALA A 104 6.42 22.85 3.96
N PHE A 105 7.70 23.26 3.96
CA PHE A 105 8.14 24.55 3.42
C PHE A 105 7.93 24.65 1.91
N ALA A 106 8.24 23.62 1.13
CA ALA A 106 8.04 23.60 -0.33
C ALA A 106 6.56 23.78 -0.71
N VAL A 107 5.64 23.15 0.02
CA VAL A 107 4.19 23.30 -0.17
C VAL A 107 3.72 24.70 0.23
N ALA A 108 4.21 25.24 1.35
CA ALA A 108 3.91 26.61 1.80
C ALA A 108 4.42 27.68 0.80
N VAL A 109 5.67 27.56 0.33
CA VAL A 109 6.25 28.46 -0.69
C VAL A 109 5.50 28.34 -2.01
N SER A 110 5.10 27.13 -2.43
CA SER A 110 4.30 26.94 -3.65
C SER A 110 2.96 27.68 -3.57
N PHE A 111 2.29 27.66 -2.42
CA PHE A 111 1.08 28.45 -2.19
C PHE A 111 1.34 29.96 -2.25
N LEU A 112 2.40 30.45 -1.60
CA LEU A 112 2.76 31.87 -1.63
C LEU A 112 3.05 32.35 -3.06
N VAL A 113 3.84 31.58 -3.82
CA VAL A 113 4.13 31.88 -5.24
C VAL A 113 2.85 31.92 -6.08
N LEU A 114 1.94 30.95 -5.90
CA LEU A 114 0.65 30.93 -6.60
C LEU A 114 -0.26 32.10 -6.21
N ALA A 115 -0.26 32.53 -4.94
CA ALA A 115 -1.04 33.69 -4.48
C ALA A 115 -0.61 35.02 -5.12
N PHE A 116 0.61 35.11 -5.66
CA PHE A 116 1.12 36.27 -6.40
C PHE A 116 1.12 36.11 -7.93
N LEU A 117 0.88 34.89 -8.46
CA LEU A 117 0.85 34.64 -9.90
C LEU A 117 -0.52 35.01 -10.52
N PRO A 118 -0.57 35.61 -11.73
CA PRO A 118 -1.83 35.93 -12.40
C PRO A 118 -2.53 34.65 -12.87
N PRO A 119 -3.69 34.26 -12.30
CA PRO A 119 -4.25 32.90 -12.50
C PRO A 119 -4.66 32.61 -13.95
N ALA A 120 -5.03 33.64 -14.71
CA ALA A 120 -5.37 33.54 -16.13
C ALA A 120 -4.19 33.06 -17.00
N ALA A 121 -2.94 33.36 -16.63
CA ALA A 121 -1.77 32.87 -17.36
C ALA A 121 -1.58 31.36 -17.16
N LEU A 122 -1.76 30.88 -15.92
CA LEU A 122 -1.66 29.47 -15.55
C LEU A 122 -2.79 28.64 -16.19
N ASP A 123 -4.03 29.13 -16.15
CA ASP A 123 -5.18 28.46 -16.75
C ASP A 123 -5.04 28.37 -18.28
N ASN A 124 -4.63 29.46 -18.96
CA ASN A 124 -4.35 29.44 -20.40
C ASN A 124 -3.20 28.51 -20.79
N PHE A 125 -2.23 28.28 -19.91
CA PHE A 125 -1.14 27.33 -20.14
C PHE A 125 -1.61 25.87 -19.98
N LEU A 126 -2.31 25.57 -18.88
CA LEU A 126 -2.77 24.21 -18.55
C LEU A 126 -3.92 23.73 -19.46
N ARG A 127 -4.71 24.65 -20.05
CA ARG A 127 -5.74 24.33 -21.06
C ARG A 127 -5.19 23.91 -22.42
N LYS A 128 -3.89 24.08 -22.71
CA LYS A 128 -3.32 23.65 -24.00
C LYS A 128 -3.50 22.14 -24.20
N ARG A 129 -3.72 21.74 -25.45
CA ARG A 129 -3.90 20.35 -25.90
C ARG A 129 -3.18 20.13 -27.21
N LEU A 130 -2.43 19.05 -27.33
CA LEU A 130 -1.85 18.58 -28.58
C LEU A 130 -2.66 17.36 -29.06
N ALA A 131 -3.35 17.47 -30.18
CA ALA A 131 -4.04 16.32 -30.77
C ALA A 131 -3.02 15.31 -31.31
N LEU A 132 -3.24 14.02 -31.03
CA LEU A 132 -2.43 12.91 -31.51
C LEU A 132 -3.15 12.23 -32.67
N PHE A 133 -3.72 11.04 -32.45
CA PHE A 133 -4.46 10.25 -33.44
C PHE A 133 -5.88 9.92 -32.96
N ALA A 134 -6.73 9.40 -33.86
CA ALA A 134 -8.07 8.93 -33.53
C ALA A 134 -8.17 7.41 -33.67
N PHE A 135 -8.89 6.74 -32.76
CA PHE A 135 -9.13 5.30 -32.82
C PHE A 135 -10.49 4.90 -32.24
N GLY A 136 -11.24 4.07 -32.96
CA GLY A 136 -12.62 3.69 -32.60
C GLY A 136 -12.72 2.53 -31.62
N ASP A 137 -13.83 2.45 -30.88
CA ASP A 137 -14.09 1.46 -29.82
C ASP A 137 -14.38 0.02 -30.31
N ARG A 138 -14.06 -0.31 -31.57
CA ARG A 138 -14.28 -1.65 -32.15
C ARG A 138 -13.65 -2.79 -31.33
N PRO A 139 -12.39 -2.68 -30.82
CA PRO A 139 -11.79 -3.76 -30.04
C PRO A 139 -12.28 -3.81 -28.58
N ARG A 140 -12.96 -2.78 -28.07
CA ARG A 140 -13.22 -2.59 -26.64
C ARG A 140 -13.95 -3.76 -25.97
N ALA A 141 -14.88 -4.39 -26.69
CA ALA A 141 -15.59 -5.57 -26.20
C ALA A 141 -14.73 -6.84 -26.25
N ILE A 142 -13.78 -6.95 -27.18
CA ILE A 142 -12.84 -8.08 -27.27
C ILE A 142 -11.83 -7.99 -26.12
N VAL A 143 -11.25 -6.81 -25.88
CA VAL A 143 -10.35 -6.56 -24.74
C VAL A 143 -11.03 -6.90 -23.42
N SER A 144 -12.25 -6.39 -23.19
CA SER A 144 -13.01 -6.70 -21.97
C SER A 144 -13.40 -8.19 -21.83
N LEU A 145 -13.64 -8.92 -22.94
CA LEU A 145 -13.84 -10.37 -22.90
C LEU A 145 -12.54 -11.13 -22.56
N ILE A 146 -11.38 -10.68 -23.04
CA ILE A 146 -10.07 -11.24 -22.67
C ILE A 146 -9.81 -10.98 -21.17
N SER A 147 -10.06 -9.77 -20.68
CA SER A 147 -9.95 -9.43 -19.25
C SER A 147 -10.92 -10.24 -18.38
N PHE A 148 -12.13 -10.52 -18.85
CA PHE A 148 -13.06 -11.42 -18.16
C PHE A 148 -12.56 -12.87 -18.14
N ALA A 149 -12.03 -13.38 -19.26
CA ALA A 149 -11.46 -14.74 -19.30
C ALA A 149 -10.23 -14.87 -18.36
N GLY A 150 -9.36 -13.84 -18.33
CA GLY A 150 -8.26 -13.75 -17.38
C GLY A 150 -8.74 -13.69 -15.93
N PHE A 151 -9.79 -12.90 -15.63
CA PHE A 151 -10.39 -12.88 -14.30
C PHE A 151 -10.95 -14.25 -13.89
N VAL A 152 -11.67 -14.96 -14.76
CA VAL A 152 -12.16 -16.31 -14.50
C VAL A 152 -11.00 -17.30 -14.25
N LEU A 153 -9.90 -17.19 -15.00
CA LEU A 153 -8.69 -17.99 -14.77
C LEU A 153 -8.07 -17.71 -13.39
N LEU A 154 -8.03 -16.45 -12.95
CA LEU A 154 -7.51 -16.07 -11.63
C LEU A 154 -8.42 -16.54 -10.48
N ILE A 155 -9.75 -16.51 -10.65
CA ILE A 155 -10.69 -17.12 -9.70
C ILE A 155 -10.47 -18.63 -9.62
N ALA A 156 -10.25 -19.31 -10.76
CA ALA A 156 -9.90 -20.73 -10.77
C ALA A 156 -8.56 -21.01 -10.08
N ALA A 157 -7.54 -20.19 -10.33
CA ALA A 157 -6.23 -20.28 -9.67
C ALA A 157 -6.33 -20.08 -8.14
N GLY A 158 -7.12 -19.12 -7.66
CA GLY A 158 -7.33 -18.90 -6.23
C GLY A 158 -8.07 -20.03 -5.52
N LEU A 159 -8.95 -20.76 -6.24
CA LEU A 159 -9.72 -21.89 -5.68
C LEU A 159 -9.01 -23.24 -5.80
N LEU A 160 -8.20 -23.46 -6.85
CA LEU A 160 -7.64 -24.77 -7.23
C LEU A 160 -6.11 -24.84 -7.17
N GLY A 161 -5.41 -23.70 -7.18
CA GLY A 161 -3.95 -23.62 -7.14
C GLY A 161 -3.38 -23.57 -5.71
N SER A 162 -2.14 -23.10 -5.58
CA SER A 162 -1.44 -22.98 -4.29
C SER A 162 -2.20 -22.08 -3.30
N ARG A 163 -2.07 -22.38 -2.00
CA ARG A 163 -2.55 -21.51 -0.91
C ARG A 163 -1.51 -20.53 -0.37
N ASP A 164 -0.25 -20.65 -0.81
CA ASP A 164 0.75 -19.61 -0.60
C ASP A 164 0.40 -18.39 -1.49
N PRO A 165 0.21 -17.18 -0.92
CA PRO A 165 -0.09 -15.98 -1.69
C PRO A 165 1.02 -15.58 -2.68
N LEU A 166 2.28 -15.88 -2.38
CA LEU A 166 3.43 -15.53 -3.23
C LEU A 166 3.60 -16.48 -4.43
N SER A 167 3.03 -17.69 -4.34
CA SER A 167 2.95 -18.66 -5.44
C SER A 167 1.64 -18.59 -6.23
N ASN A 168 0.60 -17.93 -5.70
CA ASN A 168 -0.71 -17.86 -6.37
C ASN A 168 -0.87 -16.52 -7.14
N PRO A 169 -1.26 -16.52 -8.42
CA PRO A 169 -1.38 -15.29 -9.18
C PRO A 169 -2.54 -14.38 -8.75
N LEU A 170 -3.56 -14.87 -8.02
CA LEU A 170 -4.74 -14.05 -7.71
C LEU A 170 -4.45 -12.90 -6.72
N PRO A 171 -3.85 -13.11 -5.53
CA PRO A 171 -3.47 -12.00 -4.64
C PRO A 171 -2.54 -11.00 -5.33
N LEU A 172 -1.50 -11.51 -6.01
CA LEU A 172 -0.51 -10.71 -6.71
C LEU A 172 -1.13 -9.88 -7.85
N VAL A 173 -2.11 -10.40 -8.59
CA VAL A 173 -2.80 -9.62 -9.63
C VAL A 173 -3.75 -8.59 -9.01
N ILE A 174 -4.49 -8.91 -7.95
CA ILE A 174 -5.47 -7.97 -7.34
C ILE A 174 -4.76 -6.86 -6.56
N TRP A 175 -3.83 -7.19 -5.67
CA TRP A 175 -3.17 -6.23 -4.81
C TRP A 175 -1.99 -5.54 -5.52
N THR A 176 -1.03 -6.31 -6.04
CA THR A 176 0.18 -5.73 -6.63
C THR A 176 -0.04 -5.15 -8.03
N LEU A 177 -0.67 -5.90 -8.94
CA LEU A 177 -0.78 -5.44 -10.34
C LEU A 177 -1.98 -4.51 -10.57
N LEU A 178 -3.14 -4.77 -9.97
CA LEU A 178 -4.36 -3.97 -10.16
C LEU A 178 -4.45 -2.79 -9.16
N TRP A 179 -4.38 -3.06 -7.86
CA TRP A 179 -4.59 -2.01 -6.86
C TRP A 179 -3.38 -1.07 -6.73
N ALA A 180 -2.16 -1.59 -6.62
CA ALA A 180 -0.95 -0.78 -6.68
C ALA A 180 -0.62 -0.35 -8.11
N GLY A 181 -0.13 -1.25 -8.97
CA GLY A 181 0.46 -0.92 -10.27
C GLY A 181 -0.48 -0.23 -11.27
N PHE A 182 -1.70 -0.76 -11.47
CA PHE A 182 -2.63 -0.22 -12.48
C PHE A 182 -3.23 1.12 -12.08
N THR A 183 -3.30 1.45 -10.78
CA THR A 183 -3.58 2.82 -10.31
C THR A 183 -2.56 3.83 -10.85
N LEU A 184 -1.27 3.46 -10.88
CA LEU A 184 -0.22 4.30 -11.46
C LEU A 184 -0.40 4.42 -12.98
N LEU A 185 -0.67 3.30 -13.66
CA LEU A 185 -0.89 3.29 -15.12
C LEU A 185 -2.10 4.13 -15.53
N GLN A 186 -3.22 4.05 -14.80
CA GLN A 186 -4.40 4.90 -15.02
C GLN A 186 -4.07 6.39 -14.75
N GLY A 187 -3.22 6.66 -13.74
CA GLY A 187 -2.73 8.01 -13.40
C GLY A 187 -1.81 8.64 -14.43
N VAL A 188 -1.11 7.83 -15.25
CA VAL A 188 -0.18 8.28 -16.30
C VAL A 188 -0.79 8.23 -17.70
N PHE A 189 -1.49 7.15 -18.06
CA PHE A 189 -1.98 6.87 -19.42
C PHE A 189 -3.47 7.16 -19.62
N GLY A 190 -4.22 7.47 -18.56
CA GLY A 190 -5.62 7.88 -18.63
C GLY A 190 -6.56 6.70 -18.47
N ASP A 191 -7.71 6.72 -19.16
CA ASP A 191 -8.79 5.76 -18.90
C ASP A 191 -8.60 4.40 -19.59
N LEU A 192 -7.62 3.63 -19.09
CA LEU A 192 -7.36 2.24 -19.46
C LEU A 192 -8.47 1.31 -18.95
N TRP A 193 -9.01 1.57 -17.76
CA TRP A 193 -10.05 0.74 -17.14
C TRP A 193 -11.32 0.62 -18.01
N SER A 194 -11.68 1.68 -18.75
CA SER A 194 -12.79 1.64 -19.71
C SER A 194 -12.67 0.51 -20.75
N TRP A 195 -11.47 0.00 -21.02
CA TRP A 195 -11.20 -1.14 -21.91
C TRP A 195 -11.04 -2.47 -21.17
N LEU A 196 -10.35 -2.46 -20.03
CA LEU A 196 -9.91 -3.67 -19.30
C LEU A 196 -10.90 -4.16 -18.22
N ASN A 197 -11.95 -3.39 -17.89
CA ASN A 197 -12.95 -3.82 -16.93
C ASN A 197 -13.60 -5.18 -17.34
N PRO A 198 -13.73 -6.17 -16.44
CA PRO A 198 -14.18 -7.53 -16.78
C PRO A 198 -15.71 -7.67 -16.93
N TRP A 199 -16.45 -6.59 -17.16
CA TRP A 199 -17.92 -6.61 -17.27
C TRP A 199 -18.47 -6.17 -18.63
N TYR A 200 -17.84 -5.23 -19.34
CA TYR A 200 -18.40 -4.66 -20.57
C TYR A 200 -18.62 -5.70 -21.68
N GLY A 201 -17.64 -6.58 -21.89
CA GLY A 201 -17.70 -7.71 -22.81
C GLY A 201 -18.85 -8.67 -22.47
N PRO A 202 -18.85 -9.29 -21.27
CA PRO A 202 -19.95 -10.14 -20.81
C PRO A 202 -21.33 -9.47 -20.85
N TRP A 203 -21.43 -8.18 -20.48
CA TRP A 203 -22.69 -7.43 -20.51
C TRP A 203 -23.21 -7.24 -21.94
N ARG A 204 -22.31 -6.94 -22.89
CA ARG A 204 -22.66 -6.80 -24.31
C ARG A 204 -23.02 -8.15 -24.97
N VAL A 205 -22.46 -9.27 -24.50
CA VAL A 205 -22.88 -10.62 -24.91
C VAL A 205 -24.26 -10.94 -24.34
N ALA A 206 -24.44 -10.84 -23.02
CA ALA A 206 -25.72 -11.10 -22.34
C ALA A 206 -26.86 -10.23 -22.90
N SER A 207 -26.62 -8.95 -23.17
CA SER A 207 -27.64 -8.05 -23.70
C SER A 207 -28.13 -8.46 -25.09
N ARG A 208 -27.25 -9.04 -25.93
CA ARG A 208 -27.63 -9.58 -27.25
C ARG A 208 -28.38 -10.90 -27.12
N VAL A 209 -27.92 -11.80 -26.26
CA VAL A 209 -28.52 -13.14 -26.07
C VAL A 209 -29.93 -13.04 -25.46
N PHE A 210 -30.12 -12.17 -24.45
CA PHE A 210 -31.40 -12.02 -23.76
C PHE A 210 -32.30 -10.91 -24.33
N GLY A 211 -31.95 -10.34 -25.49
CA GLY A 211 -32.73 -9.26 -26.14
C GLY A 211 -32.84 -7.97 -25.30
N LEU A 212 -32.00 -7.79 -24.28
CA LEU A 212 -32.01 -6.59 -23.44
C LEU A 212 -31.56 -5.40 -24.26
N GLN A 213 -32.40 -4.36 -24.32
CA GLN A 213 -32.19 -3.15 -25.14
C GLN A 213 -30.81 -2.54 -24.86
N SER A 214 -29.86 -2.80 -25.76
CA SER A 214 -28.41 -2.70 -25.50
C SER A 214 -27.85 -1.29 -25.69
N ASP A 215 -28.69 -0.29 -25.47
CA ASP A 215 -28.48 1.09 -25.89
C ASP A 215 -27.73 1.89 -24.81
N GLU A 216 -26.41 2.06 -25.02
CA GLU A 216 -25.51 2.79 -24.12
C GLU A 216 -25.91 4.28 -23.96
N ALA A 217 -26.79 4.82 -24.82
CA ALA A 217 -27.26 6.20 -24.76
C ALA A 217 -28.51 6.41 -23.90
N LYS A 218 -29.19 5.35 -23.42
CA LYS A 218 -30.42 5.51 -22.62
C LYS A 218 -30.13 6.10 -21.23
N PRO A 219 -31.06 6.93 -20.69
CA PRO A 219 -30.92 7.47 -19.34
C PRO A 219 -30.84 6.33 -18.32
N SER A 220 -29.93 6.47 -17.36
CA SER A 220 -29.69 5.44 -16.35
C SER A 220 -30.93 5.18 -15.49
N ARG A 221 -31.25 3.90 -15.30
CA ARG A 221 -32.34 3.45 -14.41
C ARG A 221 -31.98 3.56 -12.92
N LEU A 222 -30.72 3.87 -12.58
CA LEU A 222 -30.28 4.04 -11.20
C LEU A 222 -30.80 5.38 -10.64
N PRO A 223 -31.64 5.37 -9.58
CA PRO A 223 -32.22 6.59 -9.00
C PRO A 223 -31.19 7.69 -8.70
N PRO A 224 -31.44 8.97 -9.10
CA PRO A 224 -30.46 10.04 -8.94
C PRO A 224 -29.98 10.27 -7.50
N TRP A 225 -30.84 10.04 -6.50
CA TRP A 225 -30.54 10.24 -5.08
C TRP A 225 -29.44 9.31 -4.54
N LEU A 226 -29.20 8.16 -5.18
CA LEU A 226 -28.11 7.25 -4.80
C LEU A 226 -26.74 7.89 -5.04
N GLY A 227 -26.60 8.77 -6.04
CA GLY A 227 -25.33 9.40 -6.39
C GLY A 227 -24.20 8.37 -6.53
N TYR A 228 -23.16 8.50 -5.68
CA TYR A 228 -22.05 7.54 -5.55
C TYR A 228 -22.14 6.63 -4.30
N TRP A 229 -23.26 6.62 -3.57
CA TRP A 229 -23.38 5.81 -2.35
C TRP A 229 -23.16 4.30 -2.53
N PRO A 230 -23.55 3.65 -3.65
CA PRO A 230 -23.23 2.23 -3.85
C PRO A 230 -21.71 2.00 -4.06
N ALA A 231 -21.03 2.90 -4.77
CA ALA A 231 -19.57 2.85 -4.91
C ALA A 231 -18.87 3.11 -3.57
N PHE A 232 -19.38 4.04 -2.76
CA PHE A 232 -18.90 4.28 -1.39
C PHE A 232 -19.05 3.02 -0.52
N ALA A 233 -20.22 2.37 -0.52
CA ALA A 233 -20.45 1.15 0.25
C ALA A 233 -19.55 -0.02 -0.18
N LEU A 234 -19.35 -0.20 -1.50
CA LEU A 234 -18.41 -1.20 -2.00
C LEU A 234 -16.95 -0.86 -1.69
N PHE A 235 -16.57 0.42 -1.68
CA PHE A 235 -15.24 0.85 -1.26
C PHE A 235 -15.00 0.65 0.25
N VAL A 236 -16.01 0.88 1.11
CA VAL A 236 -15.93 0.52 2.54
C VAL A 236 -15.71 -0.99 2.69
N ALA A 237 -16.44 -1.82 1.95
CA ALA A 237 -16.27 -3.28 1.99
C ALA A 237 -14.88 -3.73 1.49
N PHE A 238 -14.38 -3.11 0.41
CA PHE A 238 -13.04 -3.35 -0.12
C PHE A 238 -11.94 -2.95 0.87
N ALA A 239 -11.98 -1.73 1.39
CA ALA A 239 -11.00 -1.23 2.35
C ALA A 239 -11.05 -1.98 3.69
N TRP A 240 -12.23 -2.44 4.13
CA TRP A 240 -12.33 -3.33 5.30
C TRP A 240 -11.71 -4.69 5.02
N PHE A 241 -11.91 -5.26 3.82
CA PHE A 241 -11.29 -6.53 3.45
C PHE A 241 -9.76 -6.40 3.40
N GLU A 242 -9.22 -5.44 2.64
CA GLU A 242 -7.78 -5.16 2.53
C GLU A 242 -7.13 -4.92 3.91
N LEU A 243 -7.73 -4.06 4.74
CA LEU A 243 -7.07 -3.50 5.92
C LEU A 243 -7.44 -4.18 7.25
N VAL A 244 -8.53 -4.96 7.31
CA VAL A 244 -9.10 -5.46 8.57
C VAL A 244 -9.43 -6.96 8.54
N ASP A 245 -9.61 -7.60 7.37
CA ASP A 245 -9.79 -9.06 7.31
C ASP A 245 -8.54 -9.77 7.87
N PRO A 246 -8.67 -10.90 8.60
CA PRO A 246 -7.53 -11.67 9.09
C PRO A 246 -6.52 -12.15 8.03
N ALA A 247 -6.97 -12.42 6.80
CA ALA A 247 -6.16 -12.99 5.73
C ALA A 247 -6.65 -12.56 4.32
N PRO A 248 -6.53 -11.27 3.95
CA PRO A 248 -6.95 -10.76 2.63
C PRO A 248 -6.21 -11.42 1.46
N ASP A 249 -5.06 -12.01 1.73
CA ASP A 249 -4.18 -12.65 0.77
C ASP A 249 -4.42 -14.16 0.61
N ASP A 250 -5.27 -14.82 1.44
CA ASP A 250 -5.61 -16.24 1.19
C ASP A 250 -6.29 -16.35 -0.19
N PRO A 251 -5.71 -17.11 -1.14
CA PRO A 251 -6.19 -17.09 -2.51
C PRO A 251 -7.65 -17.51 -2.68
N ALA A 252 -8.17 -18.40 -1.83
CA ALA A 252 -9.57 -18.82 -1.93
C ALA A 252 -10.53 -17.82 -1.29
N ARG A 253 -10.20 -17.24 -0.12
CA ARG A 253 -10.97 -16.14 0.49
C ARG A 253 -11.08 -14.98 -0.48
N LEU A 254 -9.97 -14.58 -1.10
CA LEU A 254 -9.93 -13.55 -2.12
C LEU A 254 -10.73 -13.94 -3.37
N ALA A 255 -10.66 -15.20 -3.83
CA ALA A 255 -11.48 -15.67 -4.95
C ALA A 255 -12.98 -15.60 -4.67
N PHE A 256 -13.43 -15.97 -3.46
CA PHE A 256 -14.83 -15.79 -3.06
C PHE A 256 -15.22 -14.32 -2.98
N ALA A 257 -14.41 -13.47 -2.36
CA ALA A 257 -14.67 -12.03 -2.25
C ALA A 257 -14.76 -11.35 -3.64
N ALA A 258 -13.76 -11.57 -4.50
CA ALA A 258 -13.70 -11.02 -5.84
C ALA A 258 -14.80 -11.58 -6.76
N GLY A 259 -15.12 -12.88 -6.65
CA GLY A 259 -16.20 -13.53 -7.41
C GLY A 259 -17.59 -12.99 -7.03
N ILE A 260 -17.88 -12.84 -5.74
CA ILE A 260 -19.12 -12.24 -5.24
C ILE A 260 -19.21 -10.77 -5.68
N TYR A 261 -18.12 -10.02 -5.54
CA TYR A 261 -18.03 -8.62 -5.98
C TYR A 261 -18.31 -8.46 -7.48
N TRP A 262 -17.68 -9.29 -8.32
CA TRP A 262 -17.90 -9.30 -9.78
C TRP A 262 -19.35 -9.61 -10.11
N LEU A 263 -19.93 -10.65 -9.48
CA LEU A 263 -21.30 -11.10 -9.74
C LEU A 263 -22.34 -10.06 -9.31
N ALA A 264 -22.20 -9.49 -8.11
CA ALA A 264 -23.10 -8.44 -7.61
C ALA A 264 -23.08 -7.20 -8.52
N SER A 265 -21.88 -6.77 -8.94
CA SER A 265 -21.70 -5.67 -9.89
C SER A 265 -22.30 -6.00 -11.27
N PHE A 266 -22.13 -7.23 -11.76
CA PHE A 266 -22.68 -7.67 -13.04
C PHE A 266 -24.21 -7.69 -13.05
N VAL A 267 -24.83 -8.25 -12.00
CA VAL A 267 -26.30 -8.24 -11.82
C VAL A 267 -26.83 -6.80 -11.75
N ALA A 268 -26.15 -5.90 -11.01
CA ALA A 268 -26.52 -4.49 -10.96
C ALA A 268 -26.40 -3.78 -12.33
N MET A 269 -25.40 -4.13 -13.15
CA MET A 269 -25.29 -3.63 -14.54
C MET A 269 -26.40 -4.15 -15.47
N LEU A 270 -26.92 -5.36 -15.26
CA LEU A 270 -28.07 -5.89 -16.01
C LEU A 270 -29.39 -5.20 -15.59
N LEU A 271 -29.58 -4.94 -14.29
CA LEU A 271 -30.77 -4.30 -13.76
C LEU A 271 -30.83 -2.79 -14.09
N PHE A 272 -29.78 -2.05 -13.71
CA PHE A 272 -29.73 -0.58 -13.78
C PHE A 272 -29.11 -0.03 -15.09
N GLY A 273 -28.53 -0.91 -15.92
CA GLY A 273 -27.81 -0.61 -17.15
C GLY A 273 -26.32 -0.32 -16.92
N TYR A 274 -25.44 -0.92 -17.74
CA TYR A 274 -23.98 -0.84 -17.62
C TYR A 274 -23.47 0.59 -17.41
N GLY A 275 -23.78 1.52 -18.32
CA GLY A 275 -23.32 2.90 -18.24
C GLY A 275 -23.90 3.69 -17.05
N GLY A 276 -24.97 3.19 -16.43
CA GLY A 276 -25.59 3.76 -15.25
C GLY A 276 -24.97 3.31 -13.93
N TRP A 277 -24.64 2.01 -13.84
CA TRP A 277 -23.96 1.43 -12.68
C TRP A 277 -22.45 1.68 -12.71
N SER A 278 -21.78 1.42 -13.83
CA SER A 278 -20.31 1.60 -13.97
C SER A 278 -19.86 3.02 -13.59
N LYS A 279 -20.58 4.06 -14.02
CA LYS A 279 -20.20 5.46 -13.73
C LYS A 279 -20.44 5.94 -12.29
N ARG A 280 -21.10 5.16 -11.43
CA ARG A 280 -21.65 5.67 -10.14
C ARG A 280 -21.70 4.66 -8.99
N GLY A 281 -21.95 3.39 -9.29
CA GLY A 281 -22.07 2.30 -8.32
C GLY A 281 -20.88 1.34 -8.29
N GLU A 282 -20.15 1.18 -9.39
CA GLU A 282 -18.96 0.32 -9.46
C GLU A 282 -17.71 1.08 -8.98
N PHE A 283 -17.10 0.67 -7.86
CA PHE A 283 -16.12 1.49 -7.15
C PHE A 283 -14.78 1.64 -7.87
N LEU A 284 -14.29 0.60 -8.56
CA LEU A 284 -13.06 0.64 -9.35
C LEU A 284 -13.24 1.59 -10.53
N THR A 285 -14.35 1.52 -11.28
CA THR A 285 -14.61 2.53 -12.33
C THR A 285 -14.66 3.94 -11.74
N VAL A 286 -15.33 4.16 -10.61
CA VAL A 286 -15.40 5.50 -10.00
C VAL A 286 -14.00 5.99 -9.61
N PHE A 287 -13.23 5.20 -8.85
CA PHE A 287 -11.87 5.50 -8.43
C PHE A 287 -10.93 5.72 -9.63
N PHE A 288 -10.86 4.78 -10.56
CA PHE A 288 -10.01 4.88 -11.75
C PHE A 288 -10.44 6.03 -12.68
N SER A 289 -11.71 6.43 -12.72
CA SER A 289 -12.15 7.63 -13.47
C SER A 289 -11.76 8.95 -12.80
N MET A 290 -11.56 8.95 -11.47
CA MET A 290 -11.01 10.08 -10.72
C MET A 290 -9.50 10.18 -10.92
N VAL A 291 -8.79 9.05 -10.87
CA VAL A 291 -7.34 8.94 -11.12
C VAL A 291 -6.96 9.25 -12.59
N ALA A 292 -7.79 8.87 -13.57
CA ALA A 292 -7.56 9.20 -14.99
C ALA A 292 -7.58 10.71 -15.31
N ARG A 293 -7.99 11.57 -14.36
CA ARG A 293 -7.91 13.04 -14.48
C ARG A 293 -6.49 13.59 -14.31
N PHE A 294 -5.55 12.77 -13.84
CA PHE A 294 -4.14 13.13 -13.70
C PHE A 294 -3.37 12.99 -14.99
N ALA A 295 -3.63 11.90 -15.72
CA ALA A 295 -2.87 11.51 -16.89
C ALA A 295 -2.73 12.62 -17.96
N PRO A 296 -1.52 12.85 -18.49
CA PRO A 296 -1.32 13.65 -19.70
C PRO A 296 -2.14 13.19 -20.91
N LEU A 297 -2.51 11.91 -21.01
CA LEU A 297 -3.32 11.41 -22.13
C LEU A 297 -4.83 11.63 -21.88
N GLU A 298 -5.46 12.45 -22.71
CA GLU A 298 -6.90 12.72 -22.75
C GLU A 298 -7.52 12.14 -24.03
N ARG A 299 -8.35 11.09 -23.90
CA ARG A 299 -9.22 10.57 -24.96
C ARG A 299 -10.58 11.26 -24.88
N ARG A 300 -11.01 11.89 -25.96
CA ARG A 300 -12.32 12.52 -26.10
C ARG A 300 -12.86 12.32 -27.52
N ASP A 301 -14.11 11.89 -27.62
CA ASP A 301 -14.84 11.76 -28.90
C ASP A 301 -14.06 10.95 -29.96
N GLY A 302 -13.42 9.86 -29.51
CA GLY A 302 -12.56 8.97 -30.32
C GLY A 302 -11.16 9.48 -30.63
N ARG A 303 -10.84 10.75 -30.33
CA ARG A 303 -9.53 11.38 -30.52
C ARG A 303 -8.69 11.30 -29.25
N LEU A 304 -7.42 10.95 -29.38
CA LEU A 304 -6.43 11.03 -28.31
C LEU A 304 -5.69 12.38 -28.39
N SER A 305 -5.40 12.97 -27.24
CA SER A 305 -4.65 14.22 -27.11
C SER A 305 -3.76 14.23 -25.88
N LEU A 306 -2.69 15.03 -25.91
CA LEU A 306 -1.80 15.26 -24.78
C LEU A 306 -2.17 16.57 -24.08
N CYS A 307 -2.21 16.55 -22.75
CA CYS A 307 -2.44 17.67 -21.85
C CYS A 307 -1.37 17.73 -20.76
N TRP A 308 -1.34 18.83 -20.00
CA TRP A 308 -0.54 18.88 -18.77
C TRP A 308 -1.12 17.95 -17.69
N PRO A 309 -0.28 17.38 -16.80
CA PRO A 309 -0.75 16.58 -15.68
C PRO A 309 -1.79 17.33 -14.83
N GLY A 310 -2.87 16.64 -14.45
CA GLY A 310 -3.95 17.21 -13.64
C GLY A 310 -4.82 18.28 -14.34
N ALA A 311 -4.53 18.69 -15.59
CA ALA A 311 -5.28 19.76 -16.27
C ALA A 311 -6.77 19.46 -16.47
N LYS A 312 -7.20 18.19 -16.39
CA LYS A 312 -8.61 17.77 -16.43
C LYS A 312 -9.37 18.08 -15.12
N LEU A 313 -8.65 18.27 -14.01
CA LEU A 313 -9.22 18.63 -12.71
C LEU A 313 -9.69 20.09 -12.70
N LEU A 314 -8.95 20.99 -13.38
CA LEU A 314 -9.36 22.39 -13.54
C LEU A 314 -10.68 22.54 -14.30
N ALA A 315 -11.04 21.56 -15.13
CA ALA A 315 -12.33 21.47 -15.83
C ALA A 315 -13.38 20.61 -15.08
N ALA A 316 -13.09 20.12 -13.87
CA ALA A 316 -14.02 19.27 -13.14
C ALA A 316 -15.27 20.02 -12.65
N GLU A 317 -16.38 19.30 -12.54
CA GLU A 317 -17.63 19.78 -11.96
C GLU A 317 -17.69 19.47 -10.46
N PRO A 318 -18.43 20.25 -9.65
CA PRO A 318 -18.65 19.94 -8.25
C PRO A 318 -19.30 18.56 -8.07
N LEU A 319 -18.68 17.69 -7.28
CA LEU A 319 -19.25 16.40 -6.91
C LEU A 319 -20.45 16.57 -5.95
N PRO A 320 -21.45 15.67 -6.01
CA PRO A 320 -22.45 15.56 -4.95
C PRO A 320 -21.82 15.02 -3.67
N LEU A 321 -22.50 15.17 -2.54
CA LEU A 321 -22.03 14.75 -1.21
C LEU A 321 -21.44 13.32 -1.17
N SER A 322 -22.06 12.35 -1.85
CA SER A 322 -21.56 10.97 -1.91
C SER A 322 -20.27 10.81 -2.72
N GLY A 323 -20.03 11.66 -3.74
CA GLY A 323 -18.76 11.69 -4.46
C GLY A 323 -17.65 12.36 -3.66
N THR A 324 -17.99 13.41 -2.89
CA THR A 324 -17.07 14.02 -1.91
C THR A 324 -16.69 13.02 -0.82
N ALA A 325 -17.67 12.31 -0.26
CA ALA A 325 -17.45 11.26 0.73
C ALA A 325 -16.59 10.11 0.17
N PHE A 326 -16.79 9.71 -1.09
CA PHE A 326 -15.96 8.69 -1.75
C PHE A 326 -14.49 9.08 -1.83
N LEU A 327 -14.18 10.31 -2.26
CA LEU A 327 -12.79 10.79 -2.35
C LEU A 327 -12.13 10.96 -0.97
N LEU A 328 -12.88 11.44 0.02
CA LEU A 328 -12.39 11.53 1.40
C LEU A 328 -12.13 10.15 1.99
N LEU A 329 -13.03 9.19 1.76
CA LEU A 329 -12.86 7.80 2.17
C LEU A 329 -11.60 7.18 1.54
N SER A 330 -11.43 7.35 0.24
CA SER A 330 -10.28 6.83 -0.52
C SER A 330 -8.93 7.38 -0.04
N LEU A 331 -8.84 8.64 0.41
CA LEU A 331 -7.61 9.12 1.06
C LEU A 331 -7.47 8.56 2.49
N SER A 332 -8.57 8.55 3.25
CA SER A 332 -8.54 8.11 4.65
C SER A 332 -8.24 6.62 4.85
N SER A 333 -8.57 5.75 3.88
CA SER A 333 -8.27 4.31 3.97
C SER A 333 -6.80 4.04 3.77
N VAL A 334 -6.17 4.61 2.72
CA VAL A 334 -4.73 4.43 2.45
C VAL A 334 -3.88 5.11 3.54
N SER A 335 -4.36 6.21 4.10
CA SER A 335 -3.72 6.84 5.27
C SER A 335 -4.00 6.12 6.60
N PHE A 336 -5.11 5.37 6.69
CA PHE A 336 -5.35 4.47 7.82
C PHE A 336 -4.45 3.24 7.74
N ASP A 337 -4.24 2.66 6.56
CA ASP A 337 -3.32 1.54 6.36
C ASP A 337 -1.92 1.88 6.91
N GLY A 338 -1.32 2.97 6.40
CA GLY A 338 -0.01 3.45 6.88
C GLY A 338 -0.01 3.72 8.38
N LEU A 339 -1.04 4.36 8.94
CA LEU A 339 -1.15 4.63 10.37
C LEU A 339 -1.29 3.36 11.21
N SER A 340 -2.07 2.38 10.76
CA SER A 340 -2.45 1.18 11.51
C SER A 340 -1.26 0.28 11.84
N LYS A 341 -0.25 0.30 10.97
CA LYS A 341 1.01 -0.43 11.09
C LYS A 341 1.99 0.23 12.08
N THR A 342 1.81 1.52 12.40
CA THR A 342 2.79 2.27 13.22
C THR A 342 2.85 1.82 14.67
N PHE A 343 4.04 1.88 15.27
CA PHE A 343 4.25 1.67 16.70
C PHE A 343 3.38 2.61 17.56
N PHE A 344 3.14 3.83 17.08
CA PHE A 344 2.27 4.82 17.72
C PHE A 344 0.82 4.32 17.81
N TRP A 345 0.23 3.87 16.69
CA TRP A 345 -1.16 3.40 16.67
C TRP A 345 -1.34 2.16 17.55
N LEU A 346 -0.46 1.17 17.43
CA LEU A 346 -0.52 -0.05 18.24
C LEU A 346 -0.38 0.25 19.75
N GLY A 347 0.52 1.17 20.10
CA GLY A 347 0.70 1.64 21.48
C GLY A 347 -0.54 2.30 22.10
N LEU A 348 -1.36 3.03 21.31
CA LEU A 348 -2.62 3.62 21.80
C LEU A 348 -3.64 2.58 22.26
N PHE A 349 -3.56 1.34 21.75
CA PHE A 349 -4.43 0.23 22.13
C PHE A 349 -3.73 -0.79 23.04
N GLY A 350 -2.55 -0.46 23.58
CA GLY A 350 -1.78 -1.33 24.47
C GLY A 350 -1.14 -2.55 23.78
N VAL A 351 -1.06 -2.54 22.45
CA VAL A 351 -0.49 -3.64 21.66
C VAL A 351 1.02 -3.45 21.54
N ASN A 352 1.81 -4.42 22.00
CA ASN A 352 3.26 -4.42 21.79
C ASN A 352 3.57 -4.64 20.29
N PRO A 353 4.22 -3.69 19.59
CA PRO A 353 4.55 -3.84 18.17
C PRO A 353 5.48 -5.02 17.88
N LEU A 354 6.31 -5.42 18.85
CA LEU A 354 7.27 -6.53 18.73
C LEU A 354 6.66 -7.91 19.04
N GLU A 355 5.44 -7.94 19.58
CA GLU A 355 4.68 -9.17 19.91
C GLU A 355 3.30 -9.09 19.25
N TYR A 356 3.28 -8.83 17.93
CA TYR A 356 2.06 -8.56 17.17
C TYR A 356 1.02 -9.71 17.29
N PRO A 357 -0.17 -9.47 17.86
CA PRO A 357 -1.12 -10.53 18.25
C PRO A 357 -1.92 -11.13 17.08
N GLY A 358 -1.54 -10.84 15.84
CA GLY A 358 -2.23 -11.24 14.61
C GLY A 358 -3.45 -10.38 14.28
N ARG A 359 -3.76 -10.27 12.98
CA ARG A 359 -4.86 -9.42 12.46
C ARG A 359 -6.22 -9.74 13.10
N THR A 360 -6.48 -11.01 13.44
CA THR A 360 -7.71 -11.46 14.13
C THR A 360 -7.97 -10.75 15.47
N ALA A 361 -6.93 -10.51 16.27
CA ALA A 361 -7.06 -9.79 17.55
C ALA A 361 -7.35 -8.30 17.33
N LEU A 362 -6.95 -7.76 16.18
CA LEU A 362 -7.04 -6.34 15.86
C LEU A 362 -8.29 -5.96 15.05
N ILE A 363 -9.18 -6.88 14.65
CA ILE A 363 -10.39 -6.61 13.85
C ILE A 363 -11.21 -5.42 14.41
N GLY A 364 -11.39 -5.37 15.73
CA GLY A 364 -12.14 -4.30 16.39
C GLY A 364 -11.42 -2.94 16.30
N VAL A 365 -10.12 -2.92 16.57
CA VAL A 365 -9.25 -1.73 16.47
C VAL A 365 -9.16 -1.24 15.01
N GLY A 366 -9.02 -2.17 14.06
CA GLY A 366 -8.98 -1.90 12.62
C GLY A 366 -10.28 -1.32 12.09
N SER A 367 -11.42 -1.94 12.44
CA SER A 367 -12.75 -1.44 12.07
C SER A 367 -13.03 -0.05 12.65
N PHE A 368 -12.66 0.17 13.92
CA PHE A 368 -12.77 1.49 14.56
C PHE A 368 -11.87 2.53 13.90
N GLY A 369 -10.61 2.18 13.63
CA GLY A 369 -9.63 3.07 13.01
C GLY A 369 -10.02 3.51 11.60
N LEU A 370 -10.45 2.58 10.74
CA LEU A 370 -10.92 2.88 9.39
C LEU A 370 -12.11 3.85 9.36
N VAL A 371 -13.04 3.74 10.31
CA VAL A 371 -14.16 4.69 10.45
C VAL A 371 -13.69 6.02 11.06
N LEU A 372 -12.80 5.97 12.06
CA LEU A 372 -12.29 7.16 12.75
C LEU A 372 -11.48 8.06 11.82
N THR A 373 -10.57 7.53 11.00
CA THR A 373 -9.77 8.33 10.06
C THR A 373 -10.65 8.98 9.00
N PHE A 374 -11.67 8.28 8.50
CA PHE A 374 -12.65 8.85 7.58
C PHE A 374 -13.42 10.01 8.22
N VAL A 375 -13.96 9.82 9.43
CA VAL A 375 -14.72 10.86 10.15
C VAL A 375 -13.83 12.07 10.48
N LEU A 376 -12.60 11.86 10.95
CA LEU A 376 -11.65 12.93 11.25
C LEU A 376 -11.25 13.70 9.98
N LEU A 377 -10.89 13.02 8.90
CA LEU A 377 -10.52 13.68 7.64
C LEU A 377 -11.70 14.46 7.05
N ALA A 378 -12.90 13.86 7.04
CA ALA A 378 -14.11 14.53 6.56
C ALA A 378 -14.47 15.75 7.42
N ALA A 379 -14.33 15.68 8.75
CA ALA A 379 -14.58 16.80 9.65
C ALA A 379 -13.56 17.94 9.44
N VAL A 380 -12.27 17.63 9.38
CA VAL A 380 -11.21 18.64 9.20
C VAL A 380 -11.27 19.27 7.79
N PHE A 381 -11.56 18.50 6.74
CA PHE A 381 -11.82 19.06 5.41
C PHE A 381 -13.06 19.96 5.40
N THR A 382 -14.16 19.52 6.00
CA THR A 382 -15.40 20.32 6.12
C THR A 382 -15.15 21.63 6.85
N LEU A 383 -14.37 21.59 7.94
CA LEU A 383 -13.97 22.78 8.70
C LEU A 383 -13.06 23.71 7.88
N ALA A 384 -12.06 23.18 7.16
CA ALA A 384 -11.18 23.96 6.31
C ALA A 384 -11.96 24.70 5.20
N VAL A 385 -12.88 24.00 4.52
CA VAL A 385 -13.76 24.63 3.52
C VAL A 385 -14.67 25.69 4.15
N PHE A 386 -15.27 25.41 5.30
CA PHE A 386 -16.14 26.36 6.00
C PHE A 386 -15.39 27.62 6.43
N LEU A 387 -14.19 27.49 6.99
CA LEU A 387 -13.34 28.62 7.36
C LEU A 387 -12.92 29.41 6.11
N GLY A 388 -12.59 28.74 5.00
CA GLY A 388 -12.29 29.40 3.73
C GLY A 388 -13.44 30.27 3.23
N GLN A 389 -14.67 29.73 3.20
CA GLN A 389 -15.87 30.48 2.83
C GLN A 389 -16.13 31.68 3.77
N ARG A 390 -15.89 31.52 5.07
CA ARG A 390 -16.04 32.60 6.07
C ARG A 390 -15.00 33.71 5.89
N LEU A 391 -13.76 33.38 5.53
CA LEU A 391 -12.68 34.35 5.28
C LEU A 391 -12.86 35.10 3.95
N ALA A 392 -13.44 34.46 2.93
CA ALA A 392 -13.68 35.06 1.62
C ALA A 392 -14.97 35.91 1.53
N GLY A 393 -15.91 35.73 2.46
CA GLY A 393 -17.21 36.40 2.46
C GLY A 393 -18.21 35.77 1.49
N ASP A 394 -18.27 34.44 1.44
CA ASP A 394 -18.98 33.69 0.42
C ASP A 394 -20.51 33.66 0.54
N ALA A 395 -21.17 33.80 -0.62
CA ALA A 395 -22.58 33.49 -0.81
C ALA A 395 -22.83 32.16 -1.58
N GLN A 396 -21.77 31.42 -1.95
CA GLN A 396 -21.89 30.13 -2.65
C GLN A 396 -22.31 29.02 -1.68
N SER A 397 -23.18 28.11 -2.12
CA SER A 397 -23.64 26.98 -1.31
C SER A 397 -22.50 26.04 -0.91
N PHE A 398 -22.36 25.78 0.39
CA PHE A 398 -21.25 24.99 0.96
C PHE A 398 -20.99 23.67 0.24
N GLY A 399 -22.05 22.90 -0.05
CA GLY A 399 -21.92 21.61 -0.75
C GLY A 399 -21.31 21.71 -2.16
N LYS A 400 -21.55 22.82 -2.87
CA LYS A 400 -20.96 23.08 -4.20
C LYS A 400 -19.48 23.47 -4.07
N THR A 401 -19.13 24.24 -3.04
CA THR A 401 -17.73 24.60 -2.73
C THR A 401 -16.94 23.37 -2.30
N ALA A 402 -17.43 22.59 -1.33
CA ALA A 402 -16.80 21.35 -0.87
C ALA A 402 -16.70 20.30 -1.99
N GLY A 403 -17.77 20.11 -2.77
CA GLY A 403 -17.81 19.22 -3.93
C GLY A 403 -16.87 19.62 -5.06
N LEU A 404 -16.47 20.89 -5.15
CA LEU A 404 -15.43 21.33 -6.09
C LEU A 404 -14.04 21.16 -5.49
N LEU A 405 -13.81 21.64 -4.27
CA LEU A 405 -12.48 21.66 -3.64
C LEU A 405 -11.96 20.27 -3.27
N VAL A 406 -12.82 19.26 -3.09
CA VAL A 406 -12.37 17.87 -2.86
C VAL A 406 -11.52 17.32 -4.03
N TRP A 407 -11.67 17.85 -5.25
CA TRP A 407 -10.80 17.49 -6.38
C TRP A 407 -9.33 17.84 -6.17
N SER A 408 -8.99 18.77 -5.27
CA SER A 408 -7.60 19.07 -4.91
C SER A 408 -7.00 18.09 -3.91
N ILE A 409 -7.76 17.10 -3.41
CA ILE A 409 -7.26 16.04 -2.53
C ILE A 409 -6.70 14.86 -3.34
N VAL A 410 -7.27 14.58 -4.51
CA VAL A 410 -6.86 13.45 -5.36
C VAL A 410 -5.35 13.44 -5.74
N PRO A 411 -4.64 14.58 -5.91
CA PRO A 411 -3.18 14.59 -6.12
C PRO A 411 -2.40 14.04 -4.93
N ILE A 412 -2.89 14.29 -3.70
CA ILE A 412 -2.30 13.79 -2.45
C ILE A 412 -2.52 12.29 -2.33
N ALA A 413 -3.76 11.84 -2.57
CA ALA A 413 -4.11 10.42 -2.56
C ALA A 413 -3.27 9.62 -3.56
N LEU A 414 -3.19 10.08 -4.82
CA LEU A 414 -2.38 9.42 -5.83
C LEU A 414 -0.90 9.39 -5.45
N ALA A 415 -0.32 10.52 -5.02
CA ALA A 415 1.10 10.58 -4.66
C ALA A 415 1.49 9.71 -3.46
N TYR A 416 0.66 9.68 -2.42
CA TYR A 416 0.86 8.76 -1.30
C TYR A 416 0.70 7.30 -1.74
N HIS A 417 -0.25 6.98 -2.63
CA HIS A 417 -0.41 5.64 -3.22
C HIS A 417 0.84 5.20 -4.00
N ILE A 418 1.46 6.08 -4.81
CA ILE A 418 2.73 5.77 -5.48
C ILE A 418 3.83 5.49 -4.45
N ALA A 419 3.97 6.36 -3.45
CA ALA A 419 5.04 6.25 -2.47
C ALA A 419 4.89 4.98 -1.60
N HIS A 420 3.69 4.70 -1.12
CA HIS A 420 3.41 3.57 -0.22
C HIS A 420 3.64 2.23 -0.92
N TYR A 421 2.99 1.98 -2.07
CA TYR A 421 3.05 0.68 -2.74
C TYR A 421 4.29 0.48 -3.63
N LEU A 422 5.29 1.37 -3.58
CA LEU A 422 6.49 1.28 -4.43
C LEU A 422 7.34 0.02 -4.13
N THR A 423 7.54 -0.32 -2.85
CA THR A 423 8.29 -1.52 -2.44
C THR A 423 7.55 -2.79 -2.86
N VAL A 424 6.25 -2.86 -2.57
CA VAL A 424 5.31 -3.91 -2.99
C VAL A 424 5.39 -4.13 -4.50
N LEU A 425 5.34 -3.07 -5.30
CA LEU A 425 5.44 -3.18 -6.76
C LEU A 425 6.82 -3.65 -7.27
N LEU A 426 7.91 -3.32 -6.56
CA LEU A 426 9.27 -3.74 -6.91
C LEU A 426 9.59 -5.20 -6.53
N VAL A 427 9.00 -5.73 -5.46
CA VAL A 427 9.23 -7.11 -4.99
C VAL A 427 8.13 -8.04 -5.49
N ASP A 428 6.87 -7.77 -5.14
CA ASP A 428 5.73 -8.64 -5.49
C ASP A 428 5.39 -8.56 -6.97
N GLY A 429 5.82 -7.50 -7.67
CA GLY A 429 5.78 -7.45 -9.13
C GLY A 429 6.64 -8.53 -9.79
N GLN A 430 7.70 -9.00 -9.11
CA GLN A 430 8.51 -10.13 -9.56
C GLN A 430 7.80 -11.45 -9.26
N TYR A 431 7.25 -11.63 -8.06
CA TYR A 431 6.41 -12.78 -7.71
C TYR A 431 5.22 -12.92 -8.67
N ALA A 432 4.56 -11.83 -9.04
CA ALA A 432 3.45 -11.83 -10.00
C ALA A 432 3.87 -12.38 -11.37
N LEU A 433 5.07 -12.03 -11.87
CA LEU A 433 5.62 -12.56 -13.10
C LEU A 433 5.96 -14.06 -13.01
N VAL A 434 6.35 -14.56 -11.83
CA VAL A 434 6.61 -16.00 -11.59
C VAL A 434 5.28 -16.76 -11.54
N ALA A 435 4.36 -16.36 -10.66
CA ALA A 435 3.07 -17.01 -10.44
C ALA A 435 2.15 -17.01 -11.67
N LEU A 436 2.25 -16.01 -12.56
CA LEU A 436 1.53 -16.01 -13.83
C LEU A 436 2.04 -17.07 -14.84
N SER A 437 3.28 -17.58 -14.70
CA SER A 437 3.79 -18.67 -15.53
C SER A 437 3.38 -20.06 -15.07
N ASP A 438 3.08 -20.26 -13.78
CA ASP A 438 2.52 -21.50 -13.23
C ASP A 438 1.28 -21.25 -12.36
N PRO A 439 0.16 -20.77 -12.95
CA PRO A 439 -0.98 -20.25 -12.20
C PRO A 439 -1.71 -21.28 -11.31
N PHE A 440 -1.38 -22.57 -11.44
CA PHE A 440 -1.95 -23.66 -10.65
C PHE A 440 -0.93 -24.41 -9.79
N GLY A 441 0.37 -24.10 -9.88
CA GLY A 441 1.43 -24.87 -9.21
C GLY A 441 1.62 -26.28 -9.78
N LEU A 442 1.47 -26.45 -11.10
CA LEU A 442 1.52 -27.73 -11.82
C LEU A 442 2.85 -27.95 -12.58
N GLY A 443 3.87 -27.12 -12.33
CA GLY A 443 5.14 -27.12 -13.06
C GLY A 443 5.03 -26.54 -14.46
N TRP A 444 4.02 -25.69 -14.72
CA TRP A 444 3.89 -24.99 -15.99
C TRP A 444 4.92 -23.86 -16.13
N ASN A 445 5.11 -23.36 -17.35
CA ASN A 445 6.00 -22.22 -17.59
C ASN A 445 5.50 -21.34 -18.75
N LEU A 446 4.26 -20.85 -18.64
CA LEU A 446 3.49 -20.24 -19.74
C LEU A 446 4.20 -19.04 -20.41
N PHE A 447 5.00 -18.28 -19.67
CA PHE A 447 5.73 -17.10 -20.16
C PHE A 447 7.25 -17.21 -19.99
N GLY A 448 7.78 -18.40 -19.68
CA GLY A 448 9.21 -18.64 -19.46
C GLY A 448 9.76 -18.21 -18.09
N THR A 449 8.94 -17.58 -17.24
CA THR A 449 9.35 -16.94 -15.98
C THR A 449 9.23 -17.78 -14.72
N ALA A 450 8.66 -19.00 -14.76
CA ALA A 450 8.38 -19.81 -13.56
C ALA A 450 9.60 -20.12 -12.68
N ASN A 451 10.80 -20.20 -13.28
CA ASN A 451 12.05 -20.49 -12.59
C ASN A 451 12.88 -19.24 -12.26
N ARG A 452 12.32 -18.03 -12.37
CA ARG A 452 13.04 -16.79 -12.04
C ARG A 452 13.13 -16.61 -10.52
N MET A 453 14.35 -16.44 -10.01
CA MET A 453 14.58 -16.06 -8.61
C MET A 453 14.14 -14.60 -8.37
N VAL A 454 13.47 -14.33 -7.25
CA VAL A 454 13.03 -12.97 -6.89
C VAL A 454 14.14 -12.22 -6.17
N GLU A 455 14.46 -11.03 -6.68
CA GLU A 455 15.53 -10.17 -6.21
C GLU A 455 15.01 -9.20 -5.14
N ALA A 456 14.53 -9.73 -4.00
CA ALA A 456 14.01 -8.93 -2.89
C ALA A 456 15.05 -7.95 -2.30
N GLY A 457 16.35 -8.18 -2.55
CA GLY A 457 17.44 -7.26 -2.21
C GLY A 457 17.31 -5.86 -2.81
N ILE A 458 16.50 -5.67 -3.86
CA ILE A 458 16.27 -4.37 -4.51
C ILE A 458 15.68 -3.29 -3.58
N VAL A 459 15.03 -3.67 -2.48
CA VAL A 459 14.52 -2.76 -1.43
C VAL A 459 15.34 -2.78 -0.13
N ALA A 460 16.32 -3.69 -0.02
CA ALA A 460 17.09 -3.92 1.20
C ALA A 460 18.44 -3.19 1.22
N GLY A 461 18.92 -2.85 2.42
CA GLY A 461 20.21 -2.17 2.62
C GLY A 461 20.15 -0.65 2.53
N ALA A 462 21.24 0.01 2.98
CA ALA A 462 21.26 1.45 3.20
C ALA A 462 21.15 2.30 1.91
N GLU A 463 21.74 1.87 0.80
CA GLU A 463 21.66 2.58 -0.48
C GLU A 463 20.23 2.51 -1.06
N SER A 464 19.65 1.31 -1.10
CA SER A 464 18.27 1.07 -1.52
C SER A 464 17.28 1.90 -0.68
N ALA A 465 17.44 1.90 0.64
CA ALA A 465 16.63 2.71 1.55
C ALA A 465 16.79 4.22 1.31
N TRP A 466 18.00 4.71 1.00
CA TRP A 466 18.23 6.13 0.67
C TRP A 466 17.53 6.53 -0.64
N TRP A 467 17.67 5.73 -1.69
CA TRP A 467 17.01 5.98 -2.98
C TRP A 467 15.49 5.91 -2.87
N LEU A 468 14.98 4.88 -2.20
CA LEU A 468 13.56 4.69 -1.94
C LEU A 468 12.97 5.88 -1.18
N TRP A 469 13.60 6.28 -0.07
CA TRP A 469 13.18 7.44 0.73
C TRP A 469 13.12 8.73 -0.10
N ASN A 470 14.18 9.04 -0.86
CA ASN A 470 14.23 10.25 -1.68
C ASN A 470 13.15 10.25 -2.78
N LEU A 471 12.90 9.10 -3.42
CA LEU A 471 11.86 8.97 -4.44
C LEU A 471 10.45 9.08 -3.83
N GLN A 472 10.17 8.38 -2.74
CA GLN A 472 8.89 8.44 -2.02
C GLN A 472 8.59 9.86 -1.50
N ALA A 473 9.55 10.49 -0.82
CA ALA A 473 9.39 11.84 -0.30
C ALA A 473 9.24 12.87 -1.43
N GLY A 474 10.03 12.75 -2.51
CA GLY A 474 9.94 13.60 -3.68
C GLY A 474 8.57 13.51 -4.38
N VAL A 475 8.01 12.30 -4.52
CA VAL A 475 6.67 12.09 -5.09
C VAL A 475 5.58 12.66 -4.17
N ILE A 476 5.65 12.45 -2.85
CA ILE A 476 4.69 13.04 -1.89
C ILE A 476 4.71 14.57 -1.98
N ILE A 477 5.89 15.20 -2.00
CA ILE A 477 6.02 16.66 -2.08
C ILE A 477 5.47 17.17 -3.43
N ALA A 478 5.83 16.53 -4.55
CA ALA A 478 5.31 16.89 -5.86
C ALA A 478 3.77 16.77 -5.96
N GLY A 479 3.21 15.73 -5.33
CA GLY A 479 1.76 15.54 -5.22
C GLY A 479 1.07 16.67 -4.45
N HIS A 480 1.63 17.10 -3.32
CA HIS A 480 1.09 18.21 -2.54
C HIS A 480 1.27 19.57 -3.24
N VAL A 481 2.37 19.79 -3.97
CA VAL A 481 2.53 20.99 -4.82
C VAL A 481 1.47 21.01 -5.93
N LEU A 482 1.21 19.87 -6.59
CA LEU A 482 0.12 19.75 -7.56
C LEU A 482 -1.26 19.93 -6.91
N ALA A 483 -1.44 19.50 -5.66
CA ALA A 483 -2.65 19.75 -4.87
C ALA A 483 -2.91 21.25 -4.65
N VAL A 484 -1.89 22.03 -4.31
CA VAL A 484 -2.00 23.48 -4.16
C VAL A 484 -2.29 24.17 -5.51
N VAL A 485 -1.65 23.73 -6.60
CA VAL A 485 -1.94 24.22 -7.98
C VAL A 485 -3.41 23.96 -8.36
N VAL A 486 -3.92 22.75 -8.13
CA VAL A 486 -5.30 22.37 -8.43
C VAL A 486 -6.27 23.15 -7.52
N ALA A 487 -6.01 23.23 -6.21
CA ALA A 487 -6.82 24.02 -5.29
C ALA A 487 -6.93 25.49 -5.72
N HIS A 488 -5.82 26.10 -6.12
CA HIS A 488 -5.77 27.49 -6.56
C HIS A 488 -6.60 27.75 -7.83
N GLY A 489 -6.48 26.87 -8.83
CA GLY A 489 -7.30 26.96 -10.03
C GLY A 489 -8.80 26.71 -9.79
N LEU A 490 -9.15 25.97 -8.73
CA LEU A 490 -10.54 25.72 -8.33
C LEU A 490 -11.13 26.85 -7.47
N THR A 491 -10.36 27.46 -6.56
CA THR A 491 -10.80 28.65 -5.80
C THR A 491 -10.93 29.88 -6.71
N TRP A 492 -10.06 30.03 -7.72
CA TRP A 492 -10.21 31.08 -8.73
C TRP A 492 -11.54 30.97 -9.52
N ARG A 493 -12.01 29.74 -9.81
CA ARG A 493 -13.32 29.49 -10.44
C ARG A 493 -14.52 29.85 -9.55
N LEU A 494 -14.31 30.02 -8.24
CA LEU A 494 -15.32 30.48 -7.29
C LEU A 494 -15.20 31.99 -7.02
N HIS A 495 -13.98 32.53 -7.02
CA HIS A 495 -13.66 33.92 -6.68
C HIS A 495 -12.72 34.57 -7.71
N PRO A 496 -13.25 35.32 -8.70
CA PRO A 496 -12.45 36.08 -9.66
C PRO A 496 -11.67 37.28 -9.09
N GLN A 497 -11.47 37.34 -7.77
CA GLN A 497 -10.69 38.36 -7.06
C GLN A 497 -9.57 37.64 -6.29
N ALA A 498 -8.31 37.92 -6.65
CA ALA A 498 -7.16 37.14 -6.19
C ALA A 498 -7.01 37.10 -4.66
N SER A 499 -7.29 38.23 -3.97
CA SER A 499 -7.29 38.31 -2.51
C SER A 499 -8.32 37.38 -1.86
N ARG A 500 -9.55 37.33 -2.39
CA ARG A 500 -10.61 36.41 -1.89
C ARG A 500 -10.29 34.96 -2.23
N ALA A 501 -9.76 34.67 -3.41
CA ALA A 501 -9.30 33.33 -3.77
C ALA A 501 -8.20 32.83 -2.80
N ALA A 502 -7.18 33.64 -2.53
CA ALA A 502 -6.12 33.30 -1.58
C ALA A 502 -6.64 33.11 -0.14
N LEU A 503 -7.52 34.00 0.35
CA LEU A 503 -8.15 33.89 1.66
C LEU A 503 -9.04 32.64 1.78
N SER A 504 -9.80 32.29 0.73
CA SER A 504 -10.62 31.08 0.69
C SER A 504 -9.77 29.80 0.75
N GLN A 505 -8.57 29.84 0.15
CA GLN A 505 -7.69 28.69 0.02
C GLN A 505 -6.85 28.44 1.28
N LEU A 506 -6.53 29.49 2.06
CA LEU A 506 -5.56 29.43 3.16
C LEU A 506 -5.82 28.26 4.16
N PRO A 507 -7.04 28.02 4.68
CA PRO A 507 -7.26 26.91 5.61
C PRO A 507 -7.10 25.53 4.95
N LEU A 508 -7.41 25.41 3.66
CA LEU A 508 -7.21 24.19 2.88
C LEU A 508 -5.71 23.96 2.59
N THR A 509 -4.94 25.01 2.32
CA THR A 509 -3.47 24.93 2.22
C THR A 509 -2.85 24.49 3.54
N LEU A 510 -3.30 25.01 4.69
CA LEU A 510 -2.82 24.57 6.01
C LEU A 510 -3.09 23.08 6.24
N LEU A 511 -4.27 22.58 5.84
CA LEU A 511 -4.58 21.16 5.85
C LEU A 511 -3.61 20.36 4.93
N MET A 512 -3.30 20.85 3.74
CA MET A 512 -2.34 20.20 2.83
C MET A 512 -0.92 20.16 3.41
N ILE A 513 -0.46 21.23 4.08
CA ILE A 513 0.85 21.26 4.76
C ILE A 513 0.87 20.25 5.92
N ALA A 514 -0.17 20.21 6.75
CA ALA A 514 -0.31 19.21 7.80
C ALA A 514 -0.33 17.78 7.23
N TYR A 515 -0.98 17.56 6.09
CA TYR A 515 -0.99 16.27 5.39
C TYR A 515 0.37 15.90 4.78
N THR A 516 1.15 16.88 4.34
CA THR A 516 2.54 16.67 3.89
C THR A 516 3.42 16.18 5.03
N ILE A 517 3.30 16.84 6.19
CA ILE A 517 4.01 16.45 7.43
C ILE A 517 3.58 15.05 7.86
N PHE A 518 2.28 14.78 7.91
CA PHE A 518 1.74 13.48 8.31
C PHE A 518 2.13 12.34 7.35
N GLY A 519 2.05 12.55 6.04
CA GLY A 519 2.44 11.54 5.03
C GLY A 519 3.94 11.22 5.05
N LEU A 520 4.80 12.24 5.22
CA LEU A 520 6.25 12.02 5.37
C LEU A 520 6.59 11.40 6.74
N TRP A 521 5.84 11.72 7.81
CA TRP A 521 5.97 11.05 9.11
C TRP A 521 5.57 9.58 9.05
N LEU A 522 4.49 9.23 8.35
CA LEU A 522 4.06 7.83 8.16
C LEU A 522 5.11 6.97 7.45
N LEU A 523 5.92 7.54 6.57
CA LEU A 523 7.05 6.82 5.94
C LEU A 523 8.32 6.79 6.83
N ALA A 524 8.46 7.72 7.77
CA ALA A 524 9.64 7.85 8.63
C ALA A 524 9.52 7.08 9.97
N THR A 525 8.31 6.75 10.39
CA THR A 525 8.00 6.19 11.71
C THR A 525 8.07 4.66 11.68
N PRO A 526 8.53 3.97 12.75
CA PRO A 526 8.63 2.52 12.75
C PRO A 526 7.26 1.84 12.70
N THR A 527 7.17 0.78 11.89
CA THR A 527 6.00 -0.06 11.67
C THR A 527 6.21 -1.48 12.20
N ALA A 528 5.14 -2.12 12.67
CA ALA A 528 5.13 -3.55 12.96
C ALA A 528 4.90 -4.37 11.69
N GLY A 529 5.53 -5.54 11.64
CA GLY A 529 5.79 -6.31 10.42
C GLY A 529 7.26 -6.69 10.42
#